data_AF-A0A2U3H3F4-F1
#
_entry.id   AF-A0A2U3H3F4-F1
#
_cell.length_a   1.000
_cell.length_b   1.000
_cell.length_c   1.000
_cell.angle_alpha   90.00
_cell.angle_beta   90.00
_cell.angle_gamma   90.00
#
_symmetry.space_group_name_H-M   'P 1'
#
loop_
_entity.id
_entity.type
_entity.pdbx_description
1 polymer ?
#
loop_
_entity_poly.entity_id
_entity_poly.type
_entity_poly.pdbx_seq_one_letter_code
_entity_poly.pdbx_strand_id
1 'polypeptide(L)'
;MSLIEVGPGQVELVVRGPGTLAASVRLFDWSRADEYETVFAVEAVADGVRARLENVTVTVWDDMSEFFDGLACDFRGWEGERVWINNHLVVTATFGSGGHVYLCWTLRSGFFPGDWKCTVTTVIEAGEGMTAVAADLREFLRQG
;
A
#
# COMPACT_ATOMS: atom_id res chain seq x y z
N MET A 1 7.85 -11.66 -5.73
CA MET A 1 6.76 -12.27 -6.51
C MET A 1 5.44 -11.75 -5.96
N SER A 2 5.04 -10.56 -6.40
CA SER A 2 3.68 -10.05 -6.18
C SER A 2 2.74 -10.89 -7.04
N LEU A 3 1.69 -11.42 -6.43
CA LEU A 3 0.69 -12.23 -7.12
C LEU A 3 -0.55 -11.37 -7.21
N ILE A 4 -0.73 -10.67 -8.32
CA ILE A 4 -2.05 -10.14 -8.68
C ILE A 4 -2.88 -11.37 -9.09
N GLU A 5 -3.74 -11.86 -8.20
CA GLU A 5 -4.81 -12.77 -8.60
C GLU A 5 -5.94 -11.94 -9.19
N VAL A 6 -5.93 -11.78 -10.51
CA VAL A 6 -7.03 -11.15 -11.26
C VAL A 6 -8.16 -12.16 -11.42
N GLY A 7 -9.13 -12.16 -10.50
CA GLY A 7 -10.45 -12.72 -10.76
C GLY A 7 -11.21 -11.85 -11.76
N PRO A 8 -12.09 -12.41 -12.62
CA PRO A 8 -12.79 -11.63 -13.63
C PRO A 8 -13.71 -10.61 -12.94
N GLY A 9 -13.34 -9.31 -13.00
CA GLY A 9 -14.20 -8.19 -12.62
C GLY A 9 -13.91 -7.48 -11.29
N GLN A 10 -12.87 -7.86 -10.54
CA GLN A 10 -12.45 -7.11 -9.34
C GLN A 10 -10.94 -6.83 -9.42
N VAL A 11 -10.58 -5.57 -9.63
CA VAL A 11 -9.19 -5.10 -9.54
C VAL A 11 -8.76 -5.18 -8.08
N GLU A 12 -7.77 -6.01 -7.78
CA GLU A 12 -7.23 -6.24 -6.44
C GLU A 12 -5.71 -6.18 -6.47
N LEU A 13 -5.12 -5.49 -5.50
CA LEU A 13 -3.70 -5.46 -5.24
C LEU A 13 -3.42 -6.04 -3.85
N VAL A 14 -2.49 -7.00 -3.76
CA VAL A 14 -2.00 -7.51 -2.48
C VAL A 14 -0.52 -7.24 -2.34
N VAL A 15 -0.15 -6.40 -1.38
CA VAL A 15 1.23 -6.17 -0.97
C VAL A 15 1.57 -7.09 0.20
N ARG A 16 2.55 -7.97 0.02
CA ARG A 16 3.03 -8.88 1.07
C ARG A 16 4.49 -9.24 0.85
N GLY A 17 5.19 -9.51 1.96
CA GLY A 17 6.55 -10.03 1.91
C GLY A 17 6.62 -11.52 1.55
N PRO A 18 7.84 -12.08 1.39
CA PRO A 18 8.01 -13.51 1.22
C PRO A 18 7.63 -14.28 2.50
N GLY A 19 6.89 -15.38 2.34
CA GLY A 19 6.46 -16.26 3.44
C GLY A 19 4.95 -16.24 3.71
N THR A 20 4.42 -17.37 4.20
CA THR A 20 2.97 -17.59 4.41
C THR A 20 2.41 -16.90 5.66
N LEU A 21 3.26 -16.48 6.60
CA LEU A 21 2.89 -15.75 7.82
C LEU A 21 3.25 -14.26 7.74
N ALA A 22 3.67 -13.78 6.57
CA ALA A 22 4.00 -12.38 6.39
C ALA A 22 2.73 -11.52 6.49
N ALA A 23 2.86 -10.33 7.09
CA ALA A 23 1.79 -9.35 7.03
C ALA A 23 1.46 -9.02 5.57
N SER A 24 0.19 -8.73 5.32
CA SER A 24 -0.30 -8.37 4.00
C SER A 24 -1.23 -7.17 4.06
N VAL A 25 -1.17 -6.34 3.03
CA VAL A 25 -2.11 -5.24 2.79
C VAL A 25 -2.76 -5.45 1.44
N ARG A 26 -4.09 -5.44 1.43
CA ARG A 26 -4.92 -5.63 0.24
C ARG A 26 -5.66 -4.34 -0.07
N LEU A 27 -5.62 -3.90 -1.32
CA LEU A 27 -6.43 -2.82 -1.88
C LEU A 27 -7.41 -3.45 -2.88
N PHE A 28 -8.69 -3.15 -2.77
CA PHE A 28 -9.75 -3.81 -3.55
C PHE A 28 -11.03 -2.98 -3.56
N ASP A 29 -12.07 -3.46 -4.24
CA ASP A 29 -13.37 -2.77 -4.35
C ASP A 29 -13.21 -1.35 -4.91
N TRP A 30 -12.37 -1.25 -5.94
CA TRP A 30 -12.07 0.00 -6.60
C TRP A 30 -13.34 0.58 -7.23
N SER A 31 -13.52 1.89 -7.10
CA SER A 31 -14.52 2.67 -7.83
C SER A 31 -14.02 4.09 -8.12
N ARG A 32 -14.53 4.67 -9.21
CA ARG A 32 -14.32 6.08 -9.55
C ARG A 32 -15.38 6.91 -8.84
N ALA A 33 -14.98 7.79 -7.93
CA ALA A 33 -15.92 8.73 -7.32
C ALA A 33 -16.21 9.89 -8.29
N ASP A 34 -15.17 10.47 -8.88
CA ASP A 34 -15.26 11.47 -9.93
C ASP A 34 -14.01 11.47 -10.86
N GLU A 35 -13.78 12.53 -11.64
CA GLU A 35 -12.65 12.61 -12.57
C GLU A 35 -11.28 12.75 -11.89
N TYR A 36 -11.25 13.11 -10.60
CA TYR A 36 -10.04 13.35 -9.80
C TYR A 36 -9.90 12.40 -8.61
N GLU A 37 -10.98 11.74 -8.20
CA GLU A 37 -11.03 10.91 -6.99
C GLU A 37 -11.31 9.44 -7.29
N THR A 38 -10.46 8.60 -6.70
CA THR A 38 -10.59 7.14 -6.69
C THR A 38 -10.87 6.68 -5.27
N VAL A 39 -11.82 5.75 -5.12
CA VAL A 39 -12.19 5.17 -3.82
C VAL A 39 -11.99 3.66 -3.86
N PHE A 40 -11.40 3.10 -2.80
CA PHE A 40 -11.21 1.67 -2.65
C PHE A 40 -11.21 1.26 -1.18
N ALA A 41 -11.44 -0.03 -0.93
CA ALA A 41 -11.28 -0.65 0.37
C ALA A 41 -9.81 -1.05 0.61
N VAL A 42 -9.38 -0.97 1.86
CA VAL A 42 -8.05 -1.41 2.31
C VAL A 42 -8.20 -2.38 3.48
N GLU A 43 -7.56 -3.54 3.37
CA GLU A 43 -7.49 -4.52 4.44
C GLU A 43 -6.03 -4.82 4.81
N ALA A 44 -5.69 -4.65 6.08
CA ALA A 44 -4.40 -4.96 6.66
C ALA A 44 -4.51 -6.20 7.56
N VAL A 45 -3.66 -7.19 7.34
CA VAL A 45 -3.63 -8.46 8.09
C VAL A 45 -2.21 -8.74 8.58
N ALA A 46 -2.09 -9.12 9.85
CA ALA A 46 -0.87 -9.63 10.47
C ALA A 46 -1.27 -10.66 11.55
N ASP A 47 -0.29 -11.24 12.25
CA ASP A 47 -0.57 -12.21 13.31
C ASP A 47 -1.47 -11.62 14.40
N GLY A 48 -2.64 -12.23 14.62
CA GLY A 48 -3.66 -11.76 15.56
C GLY A 48 -4.36 -10.44 15.21
N VAL A 49 -4.09 -9.84 14.05
CA VAL A 49 -4.60 -8.51 13.66
C VAL A 49 -5.25 -8.55 12.28
N ARG A 50 -6.48 -8.03 12.20
CA ARG A 50 -7.18 -7.71 10.95
C ARG A 50 -7.87 -6.37 11.09
N ALA A 51 -7.51 -5.41 10.23
CA ALA A 51 -8.11 -4.10 10.18
C ALA A 51 -8.57 -3.81 8.76
N ARG A 52 -9.74 -3.19 8.60
CA ARG A 52 -10.35 -2.93 7.29
C ARG A 52 -11.02 -1.57 7.27
N LEU A 53 -10.81 -0.83 6.18
CA LEU A 53 -11.50 0.39 5.83
C LEU A 53 -12.20 0.18 4.49
N GLU A 54 -13.47 0.53 4.39
CA GLU A 54 -14.26 0.34 3.16
C GLU A 54 -14.06 1.48 2.15
N ASN A 55 -13.73 2.69 2.62
CA ASN A 55 -13.67 3.88 1.79
C ASN A 55 -12.38 4.65 2.08
N VAL A 56 -11.33 4.36 1.32
CA VAL A 56 -10.11 5.16 1.24
C VAL A 56 -10.14 5.93 -0.07
N THR A 57 -10.14 7.26 0.02
CA THR A 57 -10.11 8.14 -1.15
C THR A 57 -8.67 8.55 -1.45
N VAL A 58 -8.25 8.41 -2.70
CA VAL A 58 -7.00 8.94 -3.23
C VAL A 58 -7.32 9.85 -4.40
N THR A 59 -6.73 11.04 -4.40
CA THR A 59 -6.86 12.03 -5.46
C THR A 59 -5.69 11.96 -6.44
N VAL A 60 -5.85 12.52 -7.63
CA VAL A 60 -4.75 12.68 -8.61
C VAL A 60 -3.59 13.54 -8.10
N TRP A 61 -3.75 14.26 -6.99
CA TRP A 61 -2.72 15.09 -6.37
C TRP A 61 -2.10 14.46 -5.12
N ASP A 62 -2.56 13.29 -4.70
CA ASP A 62 -1.98 12.61 -3.53
C ASP A 62 -0.62 11.97 -3.87
N ASP A 63 -0.22 11.89 -5.15
CA ASP A 63 1.08 11.37 -5.60
C ASP A 63 1.41 9.95 -5.10
N MET A 64 0.39 9.14 -4.79
CA MET A 64 0.59 7.79 -4.26
C MET A 64 1.41 6.92 -5.22
N SER A 65 1.09 6.93 -6.52
CA SER A 65 1.87 6.18 -7.51
C SER A 65 3.32 6.66 -7.59
N GLU A 66 3.53 7.98 -7.56
CA GLU A 66 4.87 8.57 -7.65
C GLU A 66 5.73 8.24 -6.43
N PHE A 67 5.12 8.19 -5.25
CA PHE A 67 5.79 7.74 -4.03
C PHE A 67 6.36 6.32 -4.19
N PHE A 68 5.53 5.36 -4.60
CA PHE A 68 5.97 3.96 -4.79
C PHE A 68 6.96 3.81 -5.94
N ASP A 69 6.80 4.59 -7.02
CA ASP A 69 7.76 4.65 -8.12
C ASP A 69 9.14 5.16 -7.64
N GLY A 70 9.15 6.18 -6.78
CA GLY A 70 10.36 6.69 -6.15
C GLY A 70 11.06 5.63 -5.27
N LEU A 71 10.31 4.82 -4.52
CA LEU A 71 10.87 3.71 -3.75
C LEU A 71 11.51 2.65 -4.66
N ALA A 72 10.88 2.33 -5.79
CA ALA A 72 11.41 1.37 -6.76
C ALA A 72 12.65 1.90 -7.50
N CYS A 73 12.68 3.20 -7.82
CA CYS A 73 13.84 3.83 -8.48
C CYS A 73 15.07 3.85 -7.57
N ASP A 74 14.87 4.10 -6.28
CA ASP A 74 15.95 4.18 -5.28
C ASP A 74 16.25 2.82 -4.63
N PHE A 75 16.16 1.72 -5.41
CA PHE A 75 16.41 0.36 -4.95
C PHE A 75 17.83 0.12 -4.38
N ARG A 76 18.78 1.02 -4.65
CA ARG A 76 20.13 0.99 -4.09
C ARG A 76 20.19 1.47 -2.63
N GLY A 77 19.12 2.08 -2.15
CA GLY A 77 18.98 2.58 -0.80
C GLY A 77 18.83 4.08 -0.71
N TRP A 78 18.23 4.51 0.39
CA TRP A 78 18.12 5.90 0.83
C TRP A 78 18.31 5.96 2.34
N GLU A 79 18.68 7.12 2.86
CA GLU A 79 18.75 7.37 4.30
C GLU A 79 17.41 7.89 4.83
N GLY A 80 17.06 7.48 6.05
CA GLY A 80 15.87 7.94 6.75
C GLY A 80 14.57 7.28 6.30
N GLU A 81 13.46 7.89 6.71
CA GLU A 81 12.11 7.45 6.41
C GLU A 81 11.50 8.33 5.31
N ARG A 82 10.86 7.68 4.33
CA ARG A 82 9.99 8.36 3.36
C ARG A 82 8.55 8.13 3.76
N VAL A 83 7.72 9.17 3.64
CA VAL A 83 6.34 9.13 4.11
C VAL A 83 5.42 9.58 2.99
N TRP A 84 4.38 8.79 2.75
CA TRP A 84 3.19 9.17 2.04
C TRP A 84 2.00 9.15 3.01
N ILE A 85 1.13 10.16 2.94
CA ILE A 85 0.04 10.33 3.89
C ILE A 85 -1.17 10.94 3.21
N ASN A 86 -2.34 10.35 3.45
CA ASN A 86 -3.63 10.98 3.23
C ASN A 86 -4.51 10.88 4.50
N ASN A 87 -5.81 11.10 4.35
CA ASN A 87 -6.74 11.12 5.49
C ASN A 87 -6.85 9.78 6.22
N HIS A 88 -6.82 8.66 5.49
CA HIS A 88 -7.14 7.34 6.03
C HIS A 88 -5.96 6.37 6.05
N LEU A 89 -4.91 6.66 5.28
CA LEU A 89 -3.79 5.79 5.05
C LEU A 89 -2.49 6.58 5.16
N VAL A 90 -1.54 6.02 5.91
CA VAL A 90 -0.14 6.47 5.93
C VAL A 90 0.73 5.31 5.54
N VAL A 91 1.63 5.53 4.59
CA VAL A 91 2.64 4.57 4.22
C VAL A 91 3.99 5.18 4.52
N THR A 92 4.73 4.57 5.45
CA THR A 92 6.13 4.94 5.66
C THR A 92 7.05 3.85 5.13
N ALA A 93 8.18 4.26 4.59
CA ALA A 93 9.13 3.39 3.93
C ALA A 93 10.55 3.66 4.45
N THR A 94 11.20 2.61 4.92
CA THR A 94 12.62 2.64 5.33
C THR A 94 13.40 1.57 4.57
N PHE A 95 14.60 1.93 4.12
CA PHE A 95 15.51 0.97 3.51
C PHE A 95 16.35 0.32 4.60
N GLY A 96 16.25 -0.99 4.73
CA GLY A 96 17.04 -1.75 5.70
C GLY A 96 18.25 -2.44 5.09
N SER A 97 19.15 -2.87 5.97
CA SER A 97 20.29 -3.71 5.59
C SER A 97 19.81 -5.00 4.91
N GLY A 98 20.50 -5.41 3.84
CA GLY A 98 20.18 -6.64 3.11
C GLY A 98 19.25 -6.44 1.91
N GLY A 99 19.02 -5.20 1.46
CA GLY A 99 18.26 -4.93 0.22
C GLY A 99 16.75 -5.07 0.39
N HIS A 100 16.23 -4.83 1.59
CA HIS A 100 14.81 -4.91 1.90
C HIS A 100 14.24 -3.53 2.24
N VAL A 101 13.02 -3.28 1.80
CA VAL A 101 12.22 -2.11 2.14
C VAL A 101 11.14 -2.51 3.13
N TYR A 102 11.08 -1.82 4.25
CA TYR A 102 10.04 -1.99 5.26
C TYR A 102 8.96 -0.95 4.98
N LEU A 103 7.79 -1.42 4.52
CA LEU A 103 6.62 -0.58 4.29
C LEU A 103 5.68 -0.71 5.48
N CYS A 104 5.54 0.36 6.25
CA CYS A 104 4.63 0.47 7.38
C CYS A 104 3.32 1.12 6.92
N TRP A 105 2.25 0.35 6.93
CA TRP A 105 0.91 0.77 6.52
C TRP A 105 0.08 1.07 7.75
N THR A 106 -0.31 2.33 7.92
CA THR A 106 -1.18 2.76 9.02
C THR A 106 -2.55 3.13 8.49
N LEU A 107 -3.56 2.33 8.83
CA LEU A 107 -4.97 2.60 8.57
C LEU A 107 -5.56 3.41 9.73
N ARG A 108 -6.38 4.42 9.42
CA ARG A 108 -7.05 5.31 10.38
C ARG A 108 -8.54 5.40 10.04
N SER A 109 -9.42 5.09 11.00
CA SER A 109 -10.87 5.27 10.80
C SER A 109 -11.30 6.74 10.78
N GLY A 110 -10.51 7.61 11.41
CA GLY A 110 -10.76 9.04 11.48
C GLY A 110 -9.73 9.75 12.36
N PHE A 111 -10.09 10.95 12.84
CA PHE A 111 -9.22 11.86 13.59
C PHE A 111 -9.71 12.16 15.00
N PHE A 112 -10.86 11.62 15.40
CA PHE A 112 -11.53 11.97 16.64
C PHE A 112 -11.25 10.95 17.76
N PRO A 113 -11.44 11.34 19.03
CA PRO A 113 -11.39 10.38 20.14
C PRO A 113 -12.38 9.24 19.93
N GLY A 114 -11.90 8.00 20.01
CA GLY A 114 -12.69 6.79 19.74
C GLY A 114 -12.42 6.18 18.36
N ASP A 115 -11.78 6.92 17.45
CA ASP A 115 -11.27 6.35 16.20
C ASP A 115 -10.11 5.39 16.45
N TRP A 116 -10.05 4.34 15.64
CA TRP A 116 -9.01 3.34 15.72
C TRP A 116 -7.91 3.62 14.70
N LYS A 117 -6.70 3.17 15.04
CA LYS A 117 -5.57 3.07 14.12
C LYS A 117 -4.96 1.69 14.17
N CYS A 118 -4.53 1.18 13.03
CA CYS A 118 -3.82 -0.09 12.94
C CYS A 118 -2.60 0.09 12.05
N THR A 119 -1.43 -0.37 12.51
CA THR A 119 -0.20 -0.35 11.71
C THR A 119 0.28 -1.78 11.49
N VAL A 120 0.52 -2.14 10.23
CA VAL A 120 1.18 -3.41 9.85
C VAL A 120 2.40 -3.11 8.99
N THR A 121 3.40 -4.00 9.02
CA THR A 121 4.63 -3.82 8.25
C THR A 121 4.80 -4.95 7.26
N THR A 122 4.85 -4.62 5.96
CA THR A 122 5.20 -5.57 4.90
C THR A 122 6.67 -5.37 4.53
N VAL A 123 7.43 -6.46 4.38
CA VAL A 123 8.85 -6.41 4.01
C VAL A 123 9.01 -6.83 2.56
N ILE A 124 9.53 -5.95 1.73
CA ILE A 124 9.60 -6.14 0.26
C ILE A 124 11.07 -6.09 -0.17
N GLU A 125 11.46 -6.98 -1.10
CA GLU A 125 12.76 -6.89 -1.77
C GLU A 125 12.87 -5.57 -2.54
N ALA A 126 13.93 -4.79 -2.28
CA ALA A 126 14.04 -3.41 -2.77
C ALA A 126 14.13 -3.27 -4.28
N GLY A 127 14.62 -4.29 -4.99
CA GLY A 127 14.73 -4.30 -6.45
C GLY A 127 13.43 -4.74 -7.13
N GLU A 128 13.42 -5.99 -7.58
CA GLU A 128 12.29 -6.56 -8.33
C GLU A 128 10.98 -6.54 -7.54
N GLY A 129 11.04 -6.79 -6.22
CA GLY A 129 9.85 -6.75 -5.36
C GLY A 129 9.19 -5.37 -5.34
N MET A 130 9.97 -4.32 -5.08
CA MET A 130 9.48 -2.95 -5.06
C MET A 130 9.02 -2.48 -6.44
N THR A 131 9.73 -2.89 -7.51
CA THR A 131 9.34 -2.60 -8.90
C THR A 131 7.98 -3.20 -9.24
N ALA A 132 7.73 -4.46 -8.83
CA ALA A 132 6.45 -5.12 -9.02
C ALA A 132 5.34 -4.40 -8.23
N VAL A 133 5.57 -4.10 -6.95
CA VAL A 133 4.59 -3.37 -6.12
C VAL A 133 4.24 -2.00 -6.73
N ALA A 134 5.23 -1.24 -7.21
CA ALA A 134 4.99 0.05 -7.84
C ALA A 134 4.20 -0.07 -9.16
N ALA A 135 4.52 -1.05 -10.00
CA ALA A 135 3.78 -1.32 -11.23
C ALA A 135 2.33 -1.75 -10.96
N ASP A 136 2.13 -2.68 -10.03
CA ASP A 136 0.81 -3.20 -9.67
C ASP A 136 -0.06 -2.12 -9.02
N LEU A 137 0.53 -1.25 -8.20
CA LEU A 137 -0.17 -0.09 -7.61
C LEU A 137 -0.55 0.95 -8.66
N ARG A 138 0.36 1.28 -9.57
CA ARG A 138 0.06 2.20 -10.66
C ARG A 138 -1.10 1.67 -11.50
N GLU A 139 -1.10 0.37 -11.78
CA GLU A 139 -2.19 -0.23 -12.53
C GLU A 139 -3.48 -0.25 -11.73
N PHE A 140 -3.45 -0.60 -10.44
CA PHE A 140 -4.62 -0.54 -9.56
C PHE A 140 -5.28 0.85 -9.57
N LEU A 141 -4.49 1.93 -9.50
CA LEU A 141 -5.00 3.30 -9.50
C LEU A 141 -5.50 3.75 -10.89
N ARG A 142 -4.95 3.19 -11.97
CA ARG A 142 -5.30 3.56 -13.36
C ARG A 142 -6.50 2.78 -13.91
N GLN A 143 -6.63 1.51 -13.54
CA GLN A 143 -7.39 0.49 -14.27
C GLN A 143 -8.82 0.28 -13.75
N GLY A 144 -9.27 1.13 -12.85
CA GLY A 144 -10.70 1.28 -12.67
C GLY A 144 -11.34 2.39 -13.49
#